data_AF-A0A1C6AKV2-F1
#
_entry.id   AF-A0A1C6AKV2-F1
#
_cell.length_a   1.000
_cell.length_b   1.000
_cell.length_c   1.000
_cell.angle_alpha   90.00
_cell.angle_beta   90.00
_cell.angle_gamma   90.00
#
_symmetry.space_group_name_H-M   'P 1'
#
loop_
_entity.id
_entity.type
_entity.pdbx_description
1 polymer ?
#
loop_
_entity_poly.entity_id
_entity_poly.type
_entity_poly.pdbx_seq_one_letter_code
_entity_poly.pdbx_strand_id
1 'polypeptide(L)'
;MITREIIKNGFANGIISIENNYAGCLGICCKIGDNAFYFMDSEDNNLTKEEYWESYTLDMTVDMIFNVLKDDTSAEENGLDEMELSYYESVLK
;
A
#
# COMPACT_ATOMS: atom_id res chain seq x y z
N MET A 1 -14.52 3.62 -3.19
CA MET A 1 -14.21 2.47 -2.32
C MET A 1 -13.29 1.52 -3.06
N ILE A 2 -12.10 1.29 -2.50
CA ILE A 2 -11.10 0.37 -3.05
C ILE A 2 -11.47 -1.06 -2.66
N THR A 3 -11.34 -2.00 -3.58
CA THR A 3 -11.56 -3.43 -3.35
C THR A 3 -10.27 -4.21 -3.50
N ARG A 4 -10.21 -5.43 -2.94
CA ARG A 4 -9.10 -6.37 -3.15
C ARG A 4 -8.80 -6.60 -4.63
N GLU A 5 -9.84 -6.69 -5.46
CA GLU A 5 -9.70 -6.89 -6.90
C GLU A 5 -9.03 -5.68 -7.59
N ILE A 6 -9.41 -4.46 -7.19
CA ILE A 6 -8.78 -3.23 -7.68
C ILE A 6 -7.29 -3.21 -7.32
N ILE A 7 -6.93 -3.57 -6.08
CA ILE A 7 -5.52 -3.62 -5.64
C ILE A 7 -4.75 -4.68 -6.43
N LYS A 8 -5.32 -5.87 -6.60
CA LYS A 8 -4.70 -6.97 -7.36
C LYS A 8 -4.45 -6.56 -8.82
N ASN A 9 -5.41 -5.88 -9.44
CA ASN A 9 -5.24 -5.33 -10.79
C ASN A 9 -4.18 -4.23 -10.80
N GLY A 10 -4.14 -3.36 -9.79
CA GLY A 10 -3.10 -2.35 -9.63
C GLY A 10 -1.68 -2.92 -9.68
N PHE A 11 -1.44 -4.05 -9.01
CA PHE A 11 -0.17 -4.80 -9.11
C PHE A 11 0.07 -5.36 -10.51
N ALA A 12 -0.93 -6.02 -11.11
CA ALA A 12 -0.82 -6.61 -12.44
C ALA A 12 -0.49 -5.58 -13.53
N ASN A 13 -0.94 -4.33 -13.33
CA ASN A 13 -0.82 -3.22 -14.26
C ASN A 13 0.43 -2.36 -13.99
N GLY A 14 1.16 -2.63 -12.89
CA GLY A 14 2.33 -1.87 -12.46
C GLY A 14 2.02 -0.49 -11.85
N ILE A 15 0.74 -0.21 -11.53
CA ILE A 15 0.32 1.01 -10.84
C ILE A 15 0.70 0.94 -9.35
N ILE A 16 0.61 -0.27 -8.78
CA ILE A 16 1.03 -0.56 -7.41
C ILE A 16 2.37 -1.29 -7.43
N SER A 17 3.29 -0.86 -6.56
CA SER A 17 4.52 -1.59 -6.26
C SER A 17 4.90 -1.44 -4.79
N ILE A 18 5.69 -2.39 -4.28
CA ILE A 18 6.31 -2.28 -2.96
C ILE A 18 7.72 -1.71 -3.13
N GLU A 19 8.09 -0.70 -2.35
CA GLU A 19 9.37 0.01 -2.46
C GLU A 19 10.06 0.22 -1.11
N ASN A 20 11.40 0.25 -1.09
CA ASN A 20 12.20 0.41 0.13
C ASN A 20 12.24 1.83 0.70
N ASN A 21 12.10 2.85 -0.14
CA ASN A 21 12.13 4.27 0.21
C ASN A 21 11.56 5.05 -0.98
N TYR A 22 10.32 5.52 -0.88
CA TYR A 22 9.67 6.27 -1.96
C TYR A 22 8.76 7.36 -1.37
N ALA A 23 8.66 8.51 -2.05
CA ALA A 23 7.79 9.63 -1.68
C ALA A 23 7.86 10.07 -0.20
N GLY A 24 9.03 9.94 0.44
CA GLY A 24 9.23 10.31 1.85
C GLY A 24 9.12 9.16 2.86
N CYS A 25 8.73 7.96 2.42
CA CYS A 25 8.83 6.76 3.24
C CYS A 25 10.30 6.40 3.50
N LEU A 26 10.59 6.01 4.74
CA LEU A 26 11.87 5.53 5.25
C LEU A 26 11.71 4.04 5.60
N GLY A 27 11.85 3.17 4.62
CA GLY A 27 11.53 1.75 4.74
C GLY A 27 10.42 1.30 3.78
N ILE A 28 10.04 0.03 3.94
CA ILE A 28 9.11 -0.63 3.03
C ILE A 28 7.74 0.07 3.01
N CYS A 29 7.26 0.38 1.81
CA CYS A 29 6.01 1.10 1.61
C CYS A 29 5.28 0.62 0.35
N CYS A 30 3.98 0.84 0.33
CA CYS A 30 3.13 0.62 -0.83
C CYS A 30 3.12 1.91 -1.65
N LYS A 31 3.67 1.85 -2.86
CA LYS A 31 3.58 2.91 -3.86
C LYS A 31 2.32 2.71 -4.69
N ILE A 32 1.53 3.76 -4.85
CA ILE A 32 0.39 3.81 -5.77
C ILE A 32 0.46 5.11 -6.55
N GLY A 33 0.69 5.00 -7.87
CA GLY A 33 0.91 6.18 -8.71
C GLY A 33 2.19 6.93 -8.30
N ASP A 34 2.04 8.18 -7.89
CA ASP A 34 3.14 9.06 -7.49
C ASP A 34 3.35 9.15 -5.97
N ASN A 35 2.42 8.63 -5.17
CA ASN A 35 2.48 8.65 -3.70
C ASN A 35 2.77 7.26 -3.13
N ALA A 36 3.09 7.21 -1.84
CA ALA A 36 3.26 5.97 -1.10
C ALA A 36 2.80 6.10 0.35
N PHE A 37 2.54 4.96 0.97
CA PHE A 37 2.15 4.86 2.37
C PHE A 37 2.68 3.58 3.02
N TYR A 38 2.81 3.59 4.35
CA TYR A 38 3.15 2.38 5.10
C TYR A 38 1.91 1.51 5.24
N PHE A 39 2.07 0.21 4.98
CA PHE A 39 0.98 -0.77 5.02
C PHE A 39 1.29 -1.94 5.97
N MET A 40 2.42 -1.85 6.67
CA MET A 40 2.89 -2.80 7.68
C MET A 40 3.07 -2.05 9.00
N ASP A 41 2.91 -2.78 10.11
CA ASP A 41 3.22 -2.27 11.43
C ASP A 41 4.72 -1.98 11.58
N SER A 42 5.06 -1.03 12.45
CA SER A 42 6.41 -0.48 12.57
C SER A 42 7.49 -1.47 12.99
N GLU A 43 7.13 -2.65 13.52
CA GLU A 43 8.08 -3.69 13.89
C GLU A 43 8.75 -4.36 12.66
N ASP A 44 8.11 -4.32 11.49
CA ASP A 44 8.60 -4.93 10.24
C ASP A 44 9.25 -3.93 9.26
N ASN A 45 9.37 -2.65 9.63
CA ASN A 45 9.91 -1.57 8.77
C ASN A 45 11.40 -1.72 8.39
N ASN A 46 12.09 -2.72 8.92
CA ASN A 46 13.50 -2.99 8.59
C ASN A 46 13.67 -3.95 7.41
N LEU A 47 12.60 -4.53 6.87
CA LEU A 47 12.68 -5.42 5.72
C LEU A 47 13.04 -4.63 4.46
N THR A 48 13.96 -5.18 3.67
CA THR A 48 14.07 -4.80 2.26
C THR A 48 12.92 -5.40 1.44
N LYS A 49 12.63 -4.82 0.29
CA LYS A 49 11.67 -5.29 -0.71
C LYS A 49 11.95 -6.74 -1.12
N GLU A 50 13.23 -7.10 -1.21
CA GLU A 50 13.67 -8.45 -1.53
C GLU A 50 13.27 -9.41 -0.40
N GLU A 51 13.66 -9.12 0.84
CA GLU A 51 13.30 -9.93 2.03
C GLU A 51 11.78 -10.00 2.25
N TYR A 52 11.06 -8.92 1.92
CA TYR A 52 9.61 -8.89 1.98
C TYR A 52 8.99 -9.90 1.00
N TRP A 53 9.42 -9.91 -0.27
CA TRP A 53 8.86 -10.86 -1.25
C TRP A 53 9.32 -12.31 -1.04
N GLU A 54 10.38 -12.53 -0.26
CA GLU A 54 10.72 -13.87 0.25
C GLU A 54 9.76 -14.37 1.34
N SER A 55 9.14 -13.44 2.08
CA SER A 55 8.33 -13.75 3.27
C SER A 55 6.82 -13.64 3.05
N TYR A 56 6.37 -12.75 2.15
CA TYR A 56 4.97 -12.43 1.94
C TYR A 56 4.53 -12.74 0.51
N THR A 57 3.33 -13.31 0.39
CA THR A 57 2.72 -13.55 -0.91
C THR A 57 1.95 -12.33 -1.39
N LEU A 58 1.75 -12.22 -2.71
CA LEU A 58 0.92 -11.15 -3.28
C LEU A 58 -0.48 -11.07 -2.66
N ASP A 59 -1.12 -12.20 -2.35
CA ASP A 59 -2.46 -12.22 -1.75
C ASP A 59 -2.45 -11.64 -0.32
N MET A 60 -1.42 -11.96 0.48
CA MET A 60 -1.20 -11.34 1.79
C MET A 60 -0.95 -9.83 1.67
N THR A 61 -0.13 -9.41 0.71
CA THR A 61 0.12 -7.99 0.45
C THR A 61 -1.16 -7.25 0.06
N VAL A 62 -1.99 -7.86 -0.80
CA VAL A 62 -3.30 -7.32 -1.19
C VAL A 62 -4.20 -7.15 0.04
N ASP A 63 -4.21 -8.13 0.95
CA ASP A 63 -5.01 -8.05 2.17
C ASP A 63 -4.55 -6.94 3.12
N MET A 64 -3.23 -6.79 3.28
CA MET A 64 -2.66 -5.72 4.11
C MET A 64 -3.01 -4.34 3.55
N ILE A 65 -2.79 -4.11 2.26
CA ILE A 65 -3.15 -2.85 1.60
C ILE A 65 -4.66 -2.60 1.66
N PHE A 66 -5.48 -3.63 1.43
CA PHE A 66 -6.93 -3.52 1.54
C PHE A 66 -7.37 -3.12 2.94
N ASN A 67 -6.76 -3.70 3.98
CA ASN A 67 -7.10 -3.35 5.36
C ASN A 67 -6.79 -1.90 5.70
N VAL A 68 -5.79 -1.29 5.07
CA VAL A 68 -5.50 0.14 5.19
C VAL A 68 -6.51 1.00 4.42
N LEU A 69 -6.87 0.60 3.19
CA LEU A 69 -7.61 1.46 2.26
C LEU A 69 -9.12 1.17 2.15
N LYS A 70 -9.66 0.23 2.93
CA LYS A 70 -11.05 -0.25 2.80
C LYS A 70 -12.10 0.82 3.10
N ASP A 71 -11.80 1.76 3.99
CA ASP A 71 -12.66 2.87 4.39
C ASP A 71 -11.85 4.01 5.04
N ASP A 72 -12.47 5.18 5.17
CA ASP A 72 -11.84 6.41 5.71
C ASP A 72 -11.27 6.17 7.12
N THR A 73 -11.99 5.42 7.96
CA THR A 73 -11.56 5.12 9.35
C THR A 73 -10.27 4.33 9.35
N SER A 74 -10.16 3.30 8.52
CA SER A 74 -8.96 2.47 8.45
C SER A 74 -7.78 3.24 7.86
N ALA A 75 -8.03 4.13 6.90
CA ALA A 75 -7.01 4.99 6.32
C ALA A 75 -6.46 5.96 7.37
N GLU A 76 -7.34 6.64 8.12
CA GLU A 76 -6.97 7.56 9.19
C GLU A 76 -6.19 6.88 10.32
N GLU A 77 -6.61 5.68 10.74
CA GLU A 77 -5.89 4.87 11.75
C GLU A 77 -4.47 4.50 11.30
N ASN A 78 -4.22 4.46 9.99
CA ASN A 78 -2.92 4.18 9.38
C ASN A 78 -2.20 5.47 8.92
N GLY A 79 -2.68 6.65 9.33
CA GLY A 79 -2.03 7.93 9.10
C GLY A 79 -2.28 8.54 7.73
N LEU A 80 -3.31 8.10 7.01
CA LEU A 80 -3.75 8.67 5.74
C LEU A 80 -4.95 9.59 5.94
N ASP A 81 -4.90 10.78 5.34
CA ASP A 81 -6.06 11.66 5.32
C ASP A 81 -7.05 11.33 4.18
N GLU A 82 -8.23 11.96 4.21
CA GLU A 82 -9.27 11.79 3.20
C GLU A 82 -8.80 12.16 1.78
N MET A 83 -7.87 13.12 1.66
CA MET A 83 -7.33 13.57 0.38
C MET A 83 -6.38 12.52 -0.21
N GLU A 84 -5.55 11.90 0.63
CA GLU A 84 -4.68 10.79 0.25
C GLU A 84 -5.49 9.56 -0.18
N LEU A 85 -6.52 9.18 0.58
CA LEU A 85 -7.39 8.07 0.20
C LEU A 85 -8.09 8.37 -1.14
N SER A 86 -8.66 9.58 -1.28
CA SER A 86 -9.30 10.02 -2.53
C SER A 86 -8.35 10.01 -3.74
N TYR A 87 -7.07 10.35 -3.52
CA TYR A 87 -6.04 10.25 -4.54
C TYR A 87 -5.86 8.79 -4.98
N TYR A 88 -5.69 7.85 -4.05
CA TYR A 88 -5.53 6.43 -4.38
C TYR A 88 -6.77 5.86 -5.09
N GLU A 89 -7.97 6.26 -4.66
CA GLU A 89 -9.21 5.92 -5.36
C GLU A 89 -9.24 6.42 -6.80
N SER A 90 -8.65 7.57 -7.09
CA SER A 90 -8.61 8.15 -8.44
C SER A 90 -7.61 7.44 -9.35
N VAL A 91 -6.46 7.02 -8.81
CA VAL A 91 -5.36 6.39 -9.55
C VAL A 91 -5.66 4.93 -9.87
N LEU A 92 -6.39 4.23 -8.99
CA LEU A 92 -6.70 2.80 -9.13
C LEU A 92 -7.96 2.49 -9.96
N LYS A 93 -8.60 3.51 -10.55
CA LYS A 93 -9.80 3.35 -11.40
C LYS A 93 -9.51 2.73 -12.76
#